data_AF-A0A094E2G5-F1
#
_entry.id   AF-A0A094E2G5-F1
#
_cell.length_a   1.000
_cell.length_b   1.000
_cell.length_c   1.000
_cell.angle_alpha   90.00
_cell.angle_beta   90.00
_cell.angle_gamma   90.00
#
_symmetry.space_group_name_H-M   'P 1'
#
loop_
_entity.id
_entity.type
_entity.pdbx_description
1 polymer ?
#
loop_
_entity_poly.entity_id
_entity_poly.type
_entity_poly.pdbx_seq_one_letter_code
_entity_poly.pdbx_strand_id
1 'polypeptide(L)'
;MLHLPGRLRARRAGMSSHYLTRTAAAITHSAQNMLAVGPRRLISSSPRNVQQAAVASIRVEEQYESYVHQPQKAAAPRGVPYWQRVGIWKDVTEEKFLNYQWQIKNTVQGESRLLQFLESVLPERLPAPRDANSPLSKIKTRNDFLGEVKEAIRIAPMAIRITPHILSVIDWNNPFEDPIRRQFVPLRASLLPDHPKLTLDSLGEENDSPVKGLVHRYPDKALFLATSVCNVYCRFCTRSYAIGADTETVTKNSLKPTRRRWEEMFDYIASTPALSDIVISGGDAYYLTPDQLYDIGTRLLAIPHIRRFRFATKGLAVCPSRILDPTDSWTSALIAVSNAGRKVGKMVAMHTHFNHPSEMTWVSRAASQKLFAAGVVVRNQSVLLRGVNDDLGTMKALIRGLADMAITPYYVYQGDMVAGVEDLRTPLRTILELESQIRGSIAGFMTPQFVVDLPGGGGKRLAASFQSYDSKTGVSRFVAPAVKGGETVYEYHDPEWSLPKAEGRGAAITQAL
;
A
#
# COMPACT_ATOMS: atom_id res chain seq x y z
N MET A 1 -2.74 -45.50 52.15
CA MET A 1 -2.05 -44.96 53.36
C MET A 1 -1.63 -43.54 53.03
N LEU A 2 -2.42 -42.53 53.46
CA LEU A 2 -2.13 -41.59 54.58
C LEU A 2 -0.99 -40.62 54.20
N HIS A 3 -1.06 -39.28 54.23
CA HIS A 3 -1.86 -38.30 54.99
C HIS A 3 -1.78 -36.89 54.31
N LEU A 4 -2.79 -36.04 54.55
CA LEU A 4 -2.88 -34.58 54.25
C LEU A 4 -2.11 -33.73 55.31
N PRO A 5 -2.31 -32.39 55.46
CA PRO A 5 -1.83 -31.25 54.66
C PRO A 5 -1.11 -30.16 55.53
N GLY A 6 -0.59 -29.07 54.92
CA GLY A 6 0.00 -27.95 55.68
C GLY A 6 -0.27 -26.56 55.08
N ARG A 7 -1.02 -25.73 55.83
CA ARG A 7 -1.23 -24.27 55.65
C ARG A 7 -0.06 -23.46 56.24
N LEU A 8 -0.04 -22.15 55.94
CA LEU A 8 0.52 -20.97 56.67
C LEU A 8 1.49 -20.17 55.75
N ARG A 9 1.58 -18.84 55.71
CA ARG A 9 0.82 -17.69 56.27
C ARG A 9 1.39 -16.44 55.59
N ALA A 10 0.59 -15.39 55.46
CA ALA A 10 1.04 -14.03 55.14
C ALA A 10 1.84 -13.41 56.30
N ARG A 11 2.78 -12.50 55.99
CA ARG A 11 3.26 -11.45 56.90
C ARG A 11 3.49 -10.13 56.15
N ARG A 12 2.88 -9.06 56.71
CA ARG A 12 3.16 -7.64 56.49
C ARG A 12 4.21 -7.15 57.52
N ALA A 13 4.64 -5.89 57.32
CA ALA A 13 5.45 -4.99 58.15
C ALA A 13 6.94 -4.98 57.79
N GLY A 14 7.63 -3.85 57.61
CA GLY A 14 7.32 -2.43 57.81
C GLY A 14 8.63 -1.68 58.17
N MET A 15 8.75 -0.40 57.77
CA MET A 15 9.66 0.64 58.33
C MET A 15 11.19 0.38 58.24
N SER A 16 12.12 1.35 58.18
CA SER A 16 12.22 2.78 57.87
C SER A 16 13.70 3.18 58.06
N SER A 17 14.20 4.14 57.27
CA SER A 17 15.24 5.14 57.61
C SER A 17 16.68 4.71 57.95
N HIS A 18 17.66 5.16 57.15
CA HIS A 18 18.56 6.29 57.45
C HIS A 18 19.80 6.27 56.52
N TYR A 19 20.08 7.40 55.86
CA TYR A 19 21.39 8.07 55.89
C TYR A 19 21.23 9.50 55.32
N LEU A 20 21.31 10.49 56.21
CA LEU A 20 21.56 11.92 55.96
C LEU A 20 23.07 12.13 56.18
N THR A 21 23.77 12.92 55.36
CA THR A 21 24.30 14.29 55.61
C THR A 21 25.41 14.51 54.57
N ARG A 22 25.84 15.67 54.08
CA ARG A 22 25.65 17.14 54.21
C ARG A 22 26.16 17.69 52.83
N THR A 23 25.83 18.88 52.32
CA THR A 23 26.20 20.22 52.82
C THR A 23 25.41 21.32 52.05
N ALA A 24 24.96 22.35 52.77
CA ALA A 24 24.41 23.64 52.29
C ALA A 24 25.56 24.62 51.92
N ALA A 25 25.43 25.87 51.44
CA ALA A 25 24.40 26.93 51.43
C ALA A 25 24.87 28.11 50.53
N ALA A 26 23.95 28.98 50.09
CA ALA A 26 24.05 30.46 49.93
C ALA A 26 22.87 30.96 49.03
N ILE A 27 21.74 31.48 49.53
CA ILE A 27 21.42 32.81 50.11
C ILE A 27 20.92 33.87 49.07
N THR A 28 19.58 34.01 49.08
CA THR A 28 18.70 35.23 49.06
C THR A 28 18.85 36.42 48.11
N HIS A 29 17.73 36.78 47.45
CA HIS A 29 16.92 38.03 47.56
C HIS A 29 15.91 38.02 46.38
N SER A 30 14.64 38.46 46.42
CA SER A 30 13.80 39.17 47.39
C SER A 30 12.35 39.11 46.86
N ALA A 31 11.38 38.80 47.72
CA ALA A 31 9.96 38.95 47.46
C ALA A 31 9.38 39.76 48.60
N GLN A 32 8.93 40.99 48.32
CA GLN A 32 8.11 41.79 49.22
C GLN A 32 7.25 42.76 48.41
N ASN A 33 6.00 42.86 48.84
CA ASN A 33 4.90 43.76 48.49
C ASN A 33 3.79 43.10 47.64
N MET A 34 2.52 43.10 48.03
CA MET A 34 1.82 43.46 49.28
C MET A 34 0.38 42.97 49.10
N LEU A 35 -0.23 42.41 50.15
CA LEU A 35 -1.65 42.09 50.23
C LEU A 35 -2.45 43.37 50.54
N ALA A 36 -3.51 43.65 49.77
CA ALA A 36 -4.67 44.41 50.24
C ALA A 36 -5.89 44.09 49.36
N VAL A 37 -6.93 43.49 49.95
CA VAL A 37 -8.23 43.18 49.33
C VAL A 37 -9.26 44.21 49.80
N GLY A 38 -10.05 44.74 48.85
CA GLY A 38 -11.26 45.56 49.05
C GLY A 38 -12.21 45.44 47.83
N PRO A 39 -13.53 45.68 47.97
CA PRO A 39 -14.54 44.82 47.35
C PRO A 39 -15.16 45.28 46.01
N ARG A 40 -15.67 44.29 45.25
CA ARG A 40 -16.71 44.31 44.20
C ARG A 40 -16.81 45.51 43.23
N ARG A 41 -16.63 45.23 41.93
CA ARG A 41 -17.48 45.76 40.85
C ARG A 41 -17.81 44.67 39.83
N LEU A 42 -19.11 44.36 39.71
CA LEU A 42 -19.71 43.72 38.54
C LEU A 42 -19.51 44.65 37.34
N ILE A 43 -18.79 44.21 36.31
CA ILE A 43 -18.76 44.91 35.03
C ILE A 43 -19.91 44.35 34.19
N SER A 44 -20.95 45.17 34.04
CA SER A 44 -22.03 44.97 33.08
C SER A 44 -21.46 44.91 31.66
N SER A 45 -21.73 43.84 30.92
CA SER A 45 -21.50 43.82 29.48
C SER A 45 -22.51 44.75 28.79
N SER A 46 -22.00 45.83 28.22
CA SER A 46 -22.77 46.75 27.37
C SER A 46 -23.38 46.00 26.17
N PRO A 47 -24.62 46.30 25.74
CA PRO A 47 -25.28 45.70 24.57
C PRO A 47 -24.48 45.83 23.26
N ARG A 48 -23.52 46.77 23.19
CA ARG A 48 -22.65 46.95 22.01
C ARG A 48 -21.65 45.81 21.79
N ASN A 49 -21.23 45.11 22.85
CA ASN A 49 -20.27 43.99 22.72
C ASN A 49 -20.94 42.69 22.25
N VAL A 50 -22.24 42.53 22.48
CA VAL A 50 -23.01 41.36 22.00
C VAL A 50 -23.35 41.51 20.51
N GLN A 51 -23.63 42.74 20.04
CA GLN A 51 -23.83 43.00 18.61
C GLN A 51 -22.55 42.88 17.79
N GLN A 52 -21.37 43.28 18.33
CA GLN A 52 -20.10 43.07 17.61
C GLN A 52 -19.70 41.59 17.52
N ALA A 53 -20.00 40.78 18.54
CA ALA A 53 -19.78 39.33 18.49
C ALA A 53 -20.72 38.62 17.50
N ALA A 54 -22.00 39.04 17.43
CA ALA A 54 -22.97 38.49 16.49
C ALA A 54 -22.66 38.85 15.02
N VAL A 55 -22.18 40.08 14.76
CA VAL A 55 -21.77 40.49 13.40
C VAL A 55 -20.45 39.80 12.99
N ALA A 56 -19.57 39.50 13.95
CA ALA A 56 -18.37 38.70 13.69
C ALA A 56 -18.69 37.23 13.41
N SER A 57 -19.65 36.62 14.10
CA SER A 57 -20.07 35.23 13.83
C SER A 57 -20.81 35.09 12.50
N ILE A 58 -21.65 36.07 12.12
CA ILE A 58 -22.33 36.08 10.82
C ILE A 58 -21.31 36.26 9.68
N ARG A 59 -20.27 37.09 9.86
CA ARG A 59 -19.17 37.20 8.87
C ARG A 59 -18.33 35.94 8.74
N VAL A 60 -18.15 35.19 9.83
CA VAL A 60 -17.44 33.89 9.78
C VAL A 60 -18.31 32.85 9.08
N GLU A 61 -19.62 32.80 9.31
CA GLU A 61 -20.55 31.90 8.60
C GLU A 61 -20.70 32.27 7.11
N GLU A 62 -20.82 33.55 6.75
CA GLU A 62 -20.85 33.99 5.35
C GLU A 62 -19.51 33.76 4.63
N GLN A 63 -18.37 33.96 5.32
CA GLN A 63 -17.08 33.55 4.78
C GLN A 63 -16.98 32.02 4.66
N TYR A 64 -17.50 31.24 5.61
CA TYR A 64 -17.48 29.78 5.54
C TYR A 64 -18.38 29.25 4.41
N GLU A 65 -19.58 29.79 4.22
CA GLU A 65 -20.47 29.40 3.11
C GLU A 65 -19.89 29.78 1.75
N SER A 66 -19.19 30.92 1.65
CA SER A 66 -18.45 31.28 0.43
C SER A 66 -17.29 30.33 0.11
N TYR A 67 -16.72 29.68 1.13
CA TYR A 67 -15.67 28.67 1.00
C TYR A 67 -16.21 27.24 0.81
N VAL A 68 -17.44 26.95 1.24
CA VAL A 68 -18.01 25.58 1.29
C VAL A 68 -18.96 25.28 0.13
N HIS A 69 -19.39 26.26 -0.66
CA HIS A 69 -20.34 26.03 -1.76
C HIS A 69 -19.96 26.53 -3.16
N GLN A 70 -18.69 26.84 -3.41
CA GLN A 70 -18.19 26.68 -4.77
C GLN A 70 -17.69 25.25 -4.92
N PRO A 71 -18.25 24.42 -5.83
CA PRO A 71 -17.47 23.34 -6.37
C PRO A 71 -16.26 24.05 -6.96
N GLN A 72 -15.10 23.94 -6.28
CA GLN A 72 -13.84 24.11 -6.96
C GLN A 72 -13.89 23.06 -8.07
N LYS A 73 -14.39 23.46 -9.25
CA LYS A 73 -13.95 22.86 -10.50
C LYS A 73 -12.46 22.91 -10.35
N ALA A 74 -11.85 21.77 -10.02
CA ALA A 74 -10.42 21.61 -10.01
C ALA A 74 -9.97 22.27 -11.30
N ALA A 75 -9.27 23.40 -11.20
CA ALA A 75 -8.88 24.14 -12.38
C ALA A 75 -8.07 23.16 -13.21
N ALA A 76 -8.69 22.64 -14.28
CA ALA A 76 -8.06 21.66 -15.14
C ALA A 76 -6.72 22.26 -15.56
N PRO A 77 -5.60 21.52 -15.47
CA PRO A 77 -4.34 22.05 -15.96
C PRO A 77 -4.57 22.47 -17.41
N ARG A 78 -4.19 23.71 -17.77
CA ARG A 78 -4.37 24.30 -19.11
C ARG A 78 -3.45 23.63 -20.15
N GLY A 79 -3.50 22.30 -20.25
CA GLY A 79 -2.73 21.48 -21.17
C GLY A 79 -3.53 20.27 -21.61
N VAL A 80 -3.06 19.61 -22.66
CA VAL A 80 -3.68 18.39 -23.22
C VAL A 80 -3.79 17.33 -22.12
N PRO A 81 -4.99 16.81 -21.82
CA PRO A 81 -5.19 15.72 -20.87
C PRO A 81 -4.22 14.56 -21.14
N TYR A 82 -3.65 13.99 -20.07
CA TYR A 82 -2.54 13.05 -20.19
C TYR A 82 -2.89 11.81 -21.04
N TRP A 83 -4.15 11.37 -21.04
CA TRP A 83 -4.59 10.26 -21.90
C TRP A 83 -4.67 10.61 -23.39
N GLN A 84 -4.89 11.87 -23.75
CA GLN A 84 -4.92 12.30 -25.15
C GLN A 84 -3.52 12.33 -25.79
N ARG A 85 -2.46 12.16 -24.99
CA ARG A 85 -1.09 11.94 -25.49
C ARG A 85 -0.92 10.55 -26.09
N VAL A 86 -1.80 9.60 -25.72
CA VAL A 86 -1.88 8.29 -26.34
C VAL A 86 -2.72 8.42 -27.61
N GLY A 87 -2.11 8.22 -28.78
CA GLY A 87 -2.71 8.54 -30.08
C GLY A 87 -4.09 7.93 -30.31
N ILE A 88 -4.30 6.68 -29.88
CA ILE A 88 -5.61 5.99 -29.99
C ILE A 88 -6.71 6.59 -29.10
N TRP A 89 -6.35 7.48 -28.16
CA TRP A 89 -7.26 8.16 -27.25
C TRP A 89 -7.24 9.69 -27.38
N LYS A 90 -6.62 10.24 -28.44
CA LYS A 90 -6.51 11.69 -28.68
C LYS A 90 -7.87 12.42 -28.66
N ASP A 91 -8.93 11.76 -29.13
CA ASP A 91 -10.29 12.32 -29.23
C ASP A 91 -11.20 11.86 -28.07
N VAL A 92 -10.66 11.17 -27.07
CA VAL A 92 -11.44 10.73 -25.90
C VAL A 92 -11.64 11.93 -24.97
N THR A 93 -12.90 12.32 -24.78
CA THR A 93 -13.29 13.39 -23.86
C THR A 93 -13.02 13.00 -22.40
N GLU A 94 -12.89 13.99 -21.52
CA GLU A 94 -12.75 13.77 -20.08
C GLU A 94 -13.90 12.96 -19.51
N GLU A 95 -15.14 13.31 -19.85
CA GLU A 95 -16.34 12.57 -19.42
C GLU A 95 -16.24 11.07 -19.76
N LYS A 96 -15.84 10.76 -20.99
CA LYS A 96 -15.70 9.38 -21.46
C LYS A 96 -14.54 8.68 -20.77
N PHE A 97 -13.42 9.36 -20.56
CA PHE A 97 -12.26 8.78 -19.87
C PHE A 97 -12.54 8.53 -18.38
N LEU A 98 -13.30 9.41 -17.73
CA LEU A 98 -13.68 9.28 -16.32
C LEU A 98 -14.81 8.26 -16.09
N ASN A 99 -15.46 7.77 -17.14
CA ASN A 99 -16.43 6.68 -17.03
C ASN A 99 -15.73 5.33 -16.79
N TYR A 100 -16.12 4.63 -15.72
CA TYR A 100 -15.53 3.36 -15.32
C TYR A 100 -15.82 2.23 -16.32
N GLN A 101 -17.03 2.17 -16.87
CA GLN A 101 -17.37 1.15 -17.87
C GLN A 101 -16.54 1.34 -19.15
N TRP A 102 -16.25 2.58 -19.53
CA TRP A 102 -15.32 2.87 -20.61
C TRP A 102 -13.89 2.37 -20.30
N GLN A 103 -13.37 2.64 -19.10
CA GLN A 103 -12.06 2.14 -18.67
C GLN A 103 -11.99 0.60 -18.73
N ILE A 104 -13.03 -0.09 -18.25
CA ILE A 104 -13.08 -1.56 -18.27
C ILE A 104 -13.19 -2.11 -19.69
N LYS A 105 -14.05 -1.53 -20.53
CA LYS A 105 -14.23 -1.94 -21.93
C LYS A 105 -12.95 -1.77 -22.76
N ASN A 106 -12.15 -0.75 -22.46
CA ASN A 106 -10.91 -0.43 -23.17
C ASN A 106 -9.66 -0.94 -22.43
N THR A 107 -9.82 -1.77 -21.39
CA THR A 107 -8.70 -2.42 -20.72
C THR A 107 -7.98 -3.34 -21.70
N VAL A 108 -6.66 -3.15 -21.82
CA VAL A 108 -5.79 -4.01 -22.63
C VAL A 108 -5.55 -5.29 -21.85
N GLN A 109 -6.06 -6.41 -22.37
CA GLN A 109 -5.99 -7.71 -21.72
C GLN A 109 -5.47 -8.77 -22.69
N GLY A 110 -4.49 -9.55 -22.23
CA GLY A 110 -3.84 -10.59 -23.01
C GLY A 110 -2.75 -10.08 -23.96
N GLU A 111 -1.96 -11.02 -24.48
CA GLU A 111 -0.80 -10.76 -25.35
C GLU A 111 -1.18 -9.97 -26.60
N SER A 112 -2.13 -10.48 -27.40
CA SER A 112 -2.47 -9.89 -28.70
C SER A 112 -2.88 -8.41 -28.59
N ARG A 113 -3.75 -8.07 -27.63
CA ARG A 113 -4.18 -6.68 -27.42
C ARG A 113 -3.04 -5.79 -26.91
N LEU A 114 -2.14 -6.32 -26.09
CA LEU A 114 -0.98 -5.57 -25.62
C LEU A 114 -0.03 -5.27 -26.78
N LEU A 115 0.30 -6.26 -27.60
CA LEU A 115 1.18 -6.07 -28.76
C LEU A 115 0.59 -5.04 -29.74
N GLN A 116 -0.71 -5.13 -30.04
CA GLN A 116 -1.40 -4.14 -30.88
C GLN A 116 -1.35 -2.73 -30.26
N PHE A 117 -1.58 -2.62 -28.95
CA PHE A 117 -1.49 -1.33 -28.27
C PHE A 117 -0.07 -0.76 -28.36
N LEU A 118 0.95 -1.55 -28.02
CA LEU A 118 2.36 -1.15 -28.05
C LEU A 118 2.80 -0.74 -29.45
N GLU A 119 2.35 -1.44 -30.49
CA GLU A 119 2.63 -1.10 -31.89
C GLU A 119 2.14 0.32 -32.24
N SER A 120 1.03 0.75 -31.64
CA SER A 120 0.43 2.07 -31.89
C SER A 120 1.07 3.22 -31.11
N VAL A 121 1.81 2.95 -30.02
CA VAL A 121 2.33 4.00 -29.11
C VAL A 121 3.84 4.11 -29.07
N LEU A 122 4.58 3.03 -29.38
CA LEU A 122 6.04 3.05 -29.36
C LEU A 122 6.60 3.76 -30.61
N PRO A 123 7.67 4.55 -30.48
CA PRO A 123 8.34 5.11 -31.65
C PRO A 123 9.00 4.00 -32.48
N GLU A 124 9.17 4.22 -33.79
CA GLU A 124 9.77 3.22 -34.69
C GLU A 124 11.20 2.86 -34.26
N ARG A 125 11.97 3.87 -33.85
CA ARG A 125 13.27 3.73 -33.19
C ARG A 125 13.16 4.15 -31.74
N LEU A 126 13.69 3.32 -30.85
CA LEU A 126 13.68 3.56 -29.40
C LEU A 126 14.94 4.33 -28.97
N PRO A 127 14.86 5.15 -27.92
CA PRO A 127 16.06 5.73 -27.32
C PRO A 127 16.94 4.63 -26.73
N ALA A 128 18.24 4.88 -26.63
CA ALA A 128 19.13 3.98 -25.90
C ALA A 128 18.74 3.94 -24.41
N PRO A 129 18.83 2.78 -23.72
CA PRO A 129 18.68 2.72 -22.28
C PRO A 129 19.76 3.56 -21.58
N ARG A 130 19.51 3.95 -20.32
CA ARG A 130 20.47 4.77 -19.56
C ARG A 130 21.82 4.07 -19.39
N ASP A 131 21.79 2.78 -19.12
CA ASP A 131 22.98 1.94 -19.06
C ASP A 131 23.28 1.35 -20.45
N ALA A 132 24.33 1.85 -21.08
CA ALA A 132 24.78 1.40 -22.40
C ALA A 132 25.24 -0.07 -22.43
N ASN A 133 25.62 -0.63 -21.28
CA ASN A 133 26.04 -2.02 -21.14
C ASN A 133 24.86 -2.96 -20.84
N SER A 134 23.67 -2.42 -20.61
CA SER A 134 22.46 -3.21 -20.36
C SER A 134 22.15 -4.10 -21.56
N PRO A 135 21.64 -5.33 -21.35
CA PRO A 135 21.08 -6.15 -22.44
C PRO A 135 19.99 -5.43 -23.25
N LEU A 136 19.32 -4.45 -22.65
CA LEU A 136 18.32 -3.59 -23.30
C LEU A 136 18.90 -2.77 -24.46
N SER A 137 20.22 -2.52 -24.49
CA SER A 137 20.89 -1.77 -25.56
C SER A 137 20.78 -2.44 -26.94
N LYS A 138 20.45 -3.74 -26.97
CA LYS A 138 20.20 -4.50 -28.19
C LYS A 138 18.83 -4.22 -28.81
N ILE A 139 17.90 -3.67 -28.04
CA ILE A 139 16.53 -3.37 -28.46
C ILE A 139 16.53 -1.96 -29.06
N LYS A 140 16.51 -1.86 -30.39
CA LYS A 140 16.67 -0.57 -31.10
C LYS A 140 15.39 -0.08 -31.74
N THR A 141 14.51 -1.01 -32.09
CA THR A 141 13.28 -0.72 -32.84
C THR A 141 12.05 -1.12 -32.06
N ARG A 142 10.90 -0.60 -32.48
CA ARG A 142 9.58 -1.06 -32.03
C ARG A 142 9.45 -2.59 -32.11
N ASN A 143 9.85 -3.19 -33.23
CA ASN A 143 9.69 -4.62 -33.46
C ASN A 143 10.56 -5.46 -32.51
N ASP A 144 11.77 -5.00 -32.20
CA ASP A 144 12.63 -5.65 -31.18
C ASP A 144 11.91 -5.67 -29.83
N PHE A 145 11.33 -4.53 -29.43
CA PHE A 145 10.62 -4.42 -28.15
C PHE A 145 9.36 -5.29 -28.10
N LEU A 146 8.59 -5.35 -29.19
CA LEU A 146 7.42 -6.23 -29.27
C LEU A 146 7.83 -7.71 -29.14
N GLY A 147 8.94 -8.11 -29.77
CA GLY A 147 9.51 -9.45 -29.61
C GLY A 147 9.89 -9.76 -28.17
N GLU A 148 10.55 -8.81 -27.50
CA GLU A 148 10.96 -8.93 -26.09
C GLU A 148 9.78 -9.05 -25.13
N VAL A 149 8.70 -8.28 -25.36
CA VAL A 149 7.46 -8.38 -24.58
C VAL A 149 6.81 -9.75 -24.79
N LYS A 150 6.74 -10.22 -26.04
CA LYS A 150 6.14 -11.52 -26.38
C LYS A 150 6.85 -12.68 -25.69
N GLU A 151 8.17 -12.75 -25.79
CA GLU A 151 8.95 -13.81 -25.14
C GLU A 151 8.88 -13.72 -23.61
N ALA A 152 8.79 -12.50 -23.06
CA ALA A 152 8.62 -12.33 -21.63
C ALA A 152 7.25 -12.77 -21.11
N ILE A 153 6.17 -12.56 -21.88
CA ILE A 153 4.81 -12.98 -21.50
C ILE A 153 4.70 -14.50 -21.39
N ARG A 154 5.34 -15.24 -22.31
CA ARG A 154 5.32 -16.72 -22.30
C ARG A 154 5.84 -17.32 -21.01
N ILE A 155 6.86 -16.69 -20.42
CA ILE A 155 7.48 -17.17 -19.17
C ILE A 155 6.97 -16.44 -17.92
N ALA A 156 6.05 -15.48 -18.06
CA ALA A 156 5.52 -14.74 -16.94
C ALA A 156 4.43 -15.54 -16.20
N PRO A 157 4.46 -15.62 -14.86
CA PRO A 157 3.41 -16.26 -14.08
C PRO A 157 2.12 -15.42 -13.98
N MET A 158 2.23 -14.12 -14.28
CA MET A 158 1.11 -13.18 -14.22
C MET A 158 0.54 -12.90 -15.61
N ALA A 159 -0.79 -12.94 -15.71
CA ALA A 159 -1.49 -12.59 -16.93
C ALA A 159 -1.44 -11.06 -17.18
N ILE A 160 -1.65 -10.64 -18.42
CA ILE A 160 -1.66 -9.21 -18.79
C ILE A 160 -3.07 -8.63 -18.68
N ARG A 161 -3.19 -7.55 -17.90
CA ARG A 161 -4.37 -6.68 -17.85
C ARG A 161 -3.95 -5.29 -17.39
N ILE A 162 -4.18 -4.26 -18.21
CA ILE A 162 -3.74 -2.88 -17.94
C ILE A 162 -4.84 -1.90 -18.38
N THR A 163 -5.25 -1.00 -17.48
CA THR A 163 -6.30 -0.01 -17.74
C THR A 163 -5.80 1.11 -18.65
N PRO A 164 -6.69 1.79 -19.39
CA PRO A 164 -6.35 2.99 -20.14
C PRO A 164 -5.69 4.06 -19.27
N HIS A 165 -6.15 4.22 -18.02
CA HIS A 165 -5.53 5.09 -17.03
C HIS A 165 -4.02 4.88 -16.89
N ILE A 166 -3.58 3.64 -16.62
CA ILE A 166 -2.15 3.34 -16.43
C ILE A 166 -1.37 3.47 -17.74
N LEU A 167 -1.93 2.99 -18.85
CA LEU A 167 -1.29 3.12 -20.16
C LEU A 167 -1.10 4.58 -20.59
N SER A 168 -1.93 5.49 -20.08
CA SER A 168 -1.83 6.94 -20.31
C SER A 168 -0.77 7.64 -19.45
N VAL A 169 -0.33 7.01 -18.36
CA VAL A 169 0.68 7.56 -17.45
C VAL A 169 2.10 7.18 -17.88
N ILE A 170 2.25 6.06 -18.59
CA ILE A 170 3.54 5.57 -19.11
C ILE A 170 4.10 6.53 -20.16
N ASP A 171 5.39 6.88 -20.04
CA ASP A 171 6.13 7.56 -21.10
C ASP A 171 6.62 6.55 -22.16
N TRP A 172 5.83 6.43 -23.23
CA TRP A 172 6.14 5.54 -24.35
C TRP A 172 7.31 6.01 -25.22
N ASN A 173 7.79 7.25 -25.05
CA ASN A 173 9.01 7.72 -25.71
C ASN A 173 10.28 7.31 -24.94
N ASN A 174 10.16 6.93 -23.68
CA ASN A 174 11.26 6.45 -22.85
C ASN A 174 10.89 5.12 -22.15
N PRO A 175 10.55 4.07 -22.91
CA PRO A 175 9.95 2.88 -22.33
C PRO A 175 10.91 2.12 -21.42
N PHE A 176 12.23 2.14 -21.65
CA PHE A 176 13.17 1.35 -20.83
C PHE A 176 13.21 1.84 -19.37
N GLU A 177 13.23 3.15 -19.18
CA GLU A 177 13.36 3.80 -17.88
C GLU A 177 12.02 4.14 -17.23
N ASP A 178 10.89 3.99 -17.94
CA ASP A 178 9.59 4.33 -17.38
C ASP A 178 9.21 3.42 -16.18
N PRO A 179 9.04 3.99 -14.97
CA PRO A 179 8.83 3.23 -13.74
C PRO A 179 7.43 2.59 -13.68
N ILE A 180 6.47 3.10 -14.45
CA ILE A 180 5.12 2.56 -14.50
C ILE A 180 5.10 1.34 -15.41
N ARG A 181 5.69 1.41 -16.60
CA ARG A 181 5.83 0.27 -17.50
C ARG A 181 6.53 -0.91 -16.81
N ARG A 182 7.62 -0.65 -16.08
CA ARG A 182 8.36 -1.70 -15.34
C ARG A 182 7.48 -2.54 -14.43
N GLN A 183 6.42 -1.94 -13.86
CA GLN A 183 5.47 -2.62 -12.98
C GLN A 183 4.49 -3.57 -13.70
N PHE A 184 4.27 -3.42 -15.01
CA PHE A 184 3.19 -4.10 -15.74
C PHE A 184 3.64 -4.86 -17.00
N VAL A 185 4.58 -4.32 -17.79
CA VAL A 185 5.01 -4.90 -19.08
C VAL A 185 6.45 -5.41 -18.95
N PRO A 186 6.65 -6.75 -18.94
CA PRO A 186 7.98 -7.34 -18.81
C PRO A 186 8.77 -7.25 -20.12
N LEU A 187 10.10 -7.30 -20.05
CA LEU A 187 11.01 -7.42 -21.20
C LEU A 187 11.96 -8.58 -20.95
N ARG A 188 12.11 -9.48 -21.93
CA ARG A 188 12.85 -10.73 -21.74
C ARG A 188 14.31 -10.50 -21.36
N ALA A 189 14.93 -9.49 -21.94
CA ALA A 189 16.31 -9.08 -21.73
C ALA A 189 16.56 -8.44 -20.36
N SER A 190 15.53 -7.94 -19.66
CA SER A 190 15.67 -7.44 -18.29
C SER A 190 15.47 -8.51 -17.22
N LEU A 191 14.78 -9.61 -17.55
CA LEU A 191 14.48 -10.68 -16.59
C LEU A 191 15.75 -11.39 -16.14
N LEU A 192 15.83 -11.61 -14.83
CA LEU A 192 16.89 -12.37 -14.18
C LEU A 192 16.34 -13.71 -13.69
N PRO A 193 17.19 -14.75 -13.53
CA PRO A 193 16.76 -16.00 -12.91
C PRO A 193 16.22 -15.77 -11.51
N ASP A 194 15.15 -16.49 -11.15
CA ASP A 194 14.60 -16.45 -9.81
C ASP A 194 15.59 -17.03 -8.79
N HIS A 195 15.56 -16.49 -7.57
CA HIS A 195 16.41 -16.98 -6.49
C HIS A 195 16.11 -18.47 -6.17
N PRO A 196 17.11 -19.33 -5.90
CA PRO A 196 16.91 -20.78 -5.65
C PRO A 196 16.01 -21.15 -4.46
N LYS A 197 15.75 -20.18 -3.57
CA LYS A 197 14.85 -20.33 -2.40
C LYS A 197 13.42 -19.90 -2.67
N LEU A 198 13.11 -19.43 -3.87
CA LEU A 198 11.77 -19.02 -4.24
C LEU A 198 10.81 -20.21 -4.24
N THR A 199 9.63 -20.00 -3.67
CA THR A 199 8.48 -20.88 -3.84
C THR A 199 7.32 -20.07 -4.43
N LEU A 200 6.43 -20.72 -5.16
CA LEU A 200 5.33 -20.03 -5.86
C LEU A 200 4.36 -19.34 -4.89
N ASP A 201 4.02 -20.00 -3.78
CA ASP A 201 3.41 -19.36 -2.59
C ASP A 201 4.53 -19.04 -1.59
N SER A 202 5.27 -17.95 -1.83
CA SER A 202 6.43 -17.56 -1.01
C SER A 202 6.06 -17.14 0.41
N LEU A 203 4.81 -16.73 0.61
CA LEU A 203 4.30 -16.30 1.90
C LEU A 203 3.61 -17.43 2.66
N GLY A 204 3.33 -18.59 2.05
CA GLY A 204 2.64 -19.71 2.70
C GLY A 204 1.17 -19.40 3.03
N GLU A 205 0.49 -18.60 2.21
CA GLU A 205 -0.91 -18.24 2.41
C GLU A 205 -1.86 -19.43 2.31
N GLU A 206 -1.57 -20.42 1.45
CA GLU A 206 -2.42 -21.62 1.31
C GLU A 206 -2.40 -22.48 2.57
N ASN A 207 -1.22 -22.69 3.17
CA ASN A 207 -1.07 -23.48 4.40
C ASN A 207 -1.70 -22.81 5.63
N ASP A 208 -1.77 -21.47 5.64
CA ASP A 208 -2.38 -20.70 6.72
C ASP A 208 -3.89 -20.47 6.48
N SER A 209 -4.55 -21.22 5.58
CA SER A 209 -5.97 -21.05 5.23
C SER A 209 -6.88 -22.10 5.87
N PRO A 210 -7.52 -21.83 7.03
CA PRO A 210 -8.47 -22.77 7.66
C PRO A 210 -9.69 -23.09 6.80
N VAL A 211 -10.11 -22.15 5.94
CA VAL A 211 -11.15 -22.36 4.91
C VAL A 211 -10.70 -21.70 3.61
N LYS A 212 -11.19 -22.19 2.47
CA LYS A 212 -10.70 -21.76 1.15
C LYS A 212 -10.87 -20.25 0.93
N GLY A 213 -9.74 -19.56 0.84
CA GLY A 213 -9.68 -18.12 0.58
C GLY A 213 -9.72 -17.24 1.83
N LEU A 214 -9.66 -17.82 3.04
CA LEU A 214 -9.49 -17.07 4.27
C LEU A 214 -8.15 -17.45 4.92
N VAL A 215 -7.16 -16.56 4.84
CA VAL A 215 -5.84 -16.80 5.45
C VAL A 215 -5.84 -16.28 6.88
N HIS A 216 -5.57 -17.13 7.87
CA HIS A 216 -5.54 -16.80 9.29
C HIS A 216 -4.18 -17.16 9.91
N ARG A 217 -3.19 -16.30 9.64
CA ARG A 217 -1.80 -16.45 10.13
C ARG A 217 -1.58 -15.92 11.54
N TYR A 218 -2.21 -14.79 11.84
CA TYR A 218 -1.96 -14.05 13.07
C TYR A 218 -3.08 -14.30 14.07
N PRO A 219 -2.83 -14.23 15.39
CA PRO A 219 -3.82 -14.58 16.40
C PRO A 219 -5.17 -13.84 16.31
N ASP A 220 -5.16 -12.59 15.86
CA ASP A 220 -6.29 -11.67 15.95
C ASP A 220 -6.79 -11.13 14.61
N LYS A 221 -6.23 -11.60 13.48
CA LYS A 221 -6.54 -11.05 12.16
C LYS A 221 -6.45 -12.05 11.03
N ALA A 222 -7.35 -11.90 10.07
CA ALA A 222 -7.45 -12.75 8.89
C ALA A 222 -7.55 -11.94 7.59
N LEU A 223 -7.16 -12.57 6.49
CA LEU A 223 -7.22 -12.05 5.12
C LEU A 223 -8.31 -12.79 4.36
N PHE A 224 -9.36 -12.06 4.01
CA PHE A 224 -10.52 -12.49 3.24
C PHE A 224 -10.24 -12.27 1.74
N LEU A 225 -9.95 -13.33 0.98
CA LEU A 225 -9.75 -13.26 -0.47
C LEU A 225 -11.11 -13.26 -1.18
N ALA A 226 -11.68 -12.08 -1.45
CA ALA A 226 -13.02 -11.92 -1.99
C ALA A 226 -13.14 -12.27 -3.47
N THR A 227 -12.10 -12.00 -4.27
CA THR A 227 -12.10 -12.19 -5.73
C THR A 227 -10.72 -12.65 -6.21
N SER A 228 -10.63 -13.29 -7.38
CA SER A 228 -9.37 -13.57 -8.08
C SER A 228 -9.07 -12.60 -9.22
N VAL A 229 -9.84 -11.51 -9.37
CA VAL A 229 -9.71 -10.55 -10.47
C VAL A 229 -9.25 -9.18 -9.98
N CYS A 230 -8.39 -8.52 -10.78
CA CYS A 230 -7.93 -7.16 -10.55
C CYS A 230 -8.30 -6.24 -11.71
N ASN A 231 -8.32 -4.93 -11.48
CA ASN A 231 -8.41 -3.95 -12.58
C ASN A 231 -7.15 -3.95 -13.44
N VAL A 232 -5.98 -4.15 -12.82
CA VAL A 232 -4.70 -4.39 -13.49
C VAL A 232 -3.96 -5.53 -12.83
N TYR A 233 -3.10 -6.22 -13.59
CA TYR A 233 -2.22 -7.24 -13.05
C TYR A 233 -0.78 -6.73 -12.96
N CYS A 234 -0.31 -6.57 -11.72
CA CYS A 234 1.07 -6.16 -11.44
C CYS A 234 2.00 -7.35 -11.66
N ARG A 235 3.15 -7.15 -12.31
CA ARG A 235 4.17 -8.21 -12.49
C ARG A 235 4.62 -8.81 -11.15
N PHE A 236 4.75 -7.97 -10.13
CA PHE A 236 5.20 -8.34 -8.78
C PHE A 236 4.07 -8.81 -7.86
N CYS A 237 2.96 -9.32 -8.41
CA CYS A 237 1.84 -9.81 -7.59
C CYS A 237 2.23 -11.08 -6.84
N THR A 238 2.23 -11.01 -5.50
CA THR A 238 2.54 -12.13 -4.60
C THR A 238 1.58 -13.30 -4.71
N ARG A 239 0.39 -13.08 -5.29
CA ARG A 239 -0.64 -14.11 -5.49
C ARG A 239 -0.77 -14.52 -6.95
N SER A 240 0.31 -14.48 -7.72
CA SER A 240 0.29 -14.91 -9.13
C SER A 240 -0.19 -16.35 -9.32
N TYR A 241 -0.06 -17.19 -8.30
CA TYR A 241 -0.60 -18.55 -8.24
C TYR A 241 -2.14 -18.66 -8.25
N ALA A 242 -2.87 -17.60 -7.87
CA ALA A 242 -4.34 -17.64 -7.74
C ALA A 242 -5.08 -16.48 -8.44
N ILE A 243 -4.38 -15.41 -8.81
CA ILE A 243 -4.98 -14.19 -9.35
C ILE A 243 -4.85 -14.10 -10.87
N GLY A 244 -5.98 -13.86 -11.54
CA GLY A 244 -6.09 -13.74 -12.99
C GLY A 244 -6.37 -15.05 -13.71
N ALA A 245 -6.31 -14.99 -15.04
CA ALA A 245 -6.40 -16.16 -15.89
C ALA A 245 -5.11 -16.98 -15.86
N ASP A 246 -5.22 -18.25 -16.26
CA ASP A 246 -4.08 -19.15 -16.44
C ASP A 246 -3.04 -18.52 -17.39
N THR A 247 -1.80 -18.92 -17.19
CA THR A 247 -0.65 -18.57 -18.04
C THR A 247 0.01 -19.87 -18.51
N GLU A 248 0.96 -19.78 -19.45
CA GLU A 248 1.70 -20.97 -19.90
C GLU A 248 2.50 -21.63 -18.76
N THR A 249 2.85 -20.86 -17.71
CA THR A 249 3.68 -21.33 -16.60
C THR A 249 2.89 -21.70 -15.35
N VAL A 250 1.66 -21.19 -15.19
CA VAL A 250 0.87 -21.33 -13.97
C VAL A 250 -0.62 -21.53 -14.29
N THR A 251 -1.17 -22.66 -13.86
CA THR A 251 -2.61 -22.92 -13.76
C THR A 251 -3.13 -22.40 -12.41
N LYS A 252 -4.16 -21.55 -12.43
CA LYS A 252 -4.58 -20.78 -11.27
C LYS A 252 -5.81 -21.33 -10.58
N ASN A 253 -5.76 -21.35 -9.25
CA ASN A 253 -6.88 -21.73 -8.40
C ASN A 253 -7.88 -20.57 -8.26
N SER A 254 -8.74 -20.38 -9.27
CA SER A 254 -9.67 -19.23 -9.32
C SER A 254 -10.59 -19.13 -8.08
N LEU A 255 -10.48 -18.01 -7.38
CA LEU A 255 -11.33 -17.61 -6.25
C LEU A 255 -12.52 -16.76 -6.71
N LYS A 256 -13.51 -17.41 -7.34
CA LYS A 256 -14.71 -16.71 -7.85
C LYS A 256 -15.43 -15.94 -6.72
N PRO A 257 -15.93 -14.71 -6.99
CA PRO A 257 -16.64 -13.90 -6.01
C PRO A 257 -18.10 -14.36 -5.86
N THR A 258 -18.31 -15.52 -5.24
CA THR A 258 -19.65 -16.09 -5.02
C THR A 258 -20.03 -16.01 -3.54
N ARG A 259 -21.29 -15.66 -3.26
CA ARG A 259 -21.82 -15.60 -1.89
C ARG A 259 -21.61 -16.91 -1.14
N ARG A 260 -21.91 -18.05 -1.77
CA ARG A 260 -21.71 -19.39 -1.16
C ARG A 260 -20.31 -19.60 -0.61
N ARG A 261 -19.27 -19.18 -1.35
CA ARG A 261 -17.88 -19.31 -0.89
C ARG A 261 -17.60 -18.40 0.29
N TRP A 262 -18.14 -17.19 0.25
CA TRP A 262 -17.99 -16.23 1.33
C TRP A 262 -18.73 -16.65 2.61
N GLU A 263 -19.83 -17.40 2.52
CA GLU A 263 -20.51 -17.93 3.71
C GLU A 263 -19.58 -18.75 4.60
N GLU A 264 -18.84 -19.71 4.03
CA GLU A 264 -17.86 -20.52 4.80
C GLU A 264 -16.81 -19.64 5.51
N MET A 265 -16.40 -18.55 4.86
CA MET A 265 -15.44 -17.60 5.43
C MET A 265 -16.06 -16.78 6.57
N PHE A 266 -17.31 -16.33 6.41
CA PHE A 266 -18.02 -15.62 7.46
C PHE A 266 -18.36 -16.51 8.65
N ASP A 267 -18.73 -17.77 8.41
CA ASP A 267 -18.99 -18.76 9.46
C ASP A 267 -17.74 -18.99 10.31
N TYR A 268 -16.58 -19.14 9.67
CA TYR A 268 -15.30 -19.22 10.37
C TYR A 268 -15.00 -17.95 11.18
N ILE A 269 -15.19 -16.77 10.57
CA ILE A 269 -14.93 -15.48 11.26
C ILE A 269 -15.86 -15.34 12.48
N ALA A 270 -17.14 -15.65 12.33
CA ALA A 270 -18.14 -15.55 13.39
C ALA A 270 -17.88 -16.54 14.54
N SER A 271 -17.41 -17.74 14.22
CA SER A 271 -17.09 -18.80 15.20
C SER A 271 -15.70 -18.65 15.85
N THR A 272 -14.91 -17.63 15.47
CA THR A 272 -13.56 -17.41 16.00
C THR A 272 -13.45 -16.06 16.74
N PRO A 273 -13.83 -15.97 18.04
CA PRO A 273 -13.88 -14.71 18.79
C PRO A 273 -12.56 -13.95 18.94
N ALA A 274 -11.41 -14.63 18.74
CA ALA A 274 -10.10 -14.00 18.77
C ALA A 274 -9.88 -13.01 17.61
N LEU A 275 -10.58 -13.21 16.49
CA LEU A 275 -10.49 -12.31 15.33
C LEU A 275 -11.09 -10.94 15.66
N SER A 276 -10.35 -9.88 15.39
CA SER A 276 -10.85 -8.51 15.56
C SER A 276 -10.57 -7.60 14.36
N ASP A 277 -9.71 -8.05 13.43
CA ASP A 277 -9.28 -7.29 12.27
C ASP A 277 -9.31 -8.13 10.97
N ILE A 278 -10.05 -7.68 9.95
CA ILE A 278 -10.21 -8.40 8.67
C ILE A 278 -9.69 -7.57 7.49
N VAL A 279 -8.85 -8.16 6.63
CA VAL A 279 -8.44 -7.56 5.35
C VAL A 279 -9.33 -8.14 4.26
N ILE A 280 -10.09 -7.33 3.53
CA ILE A 280 -10.80 -7.78 2.32
C ILE A 280 -9.88 -7.52 1.14
N SER A 281 -9.46 -8.58 0.46
CA SER A 281 -8.47 -8.55 -0.64
C SER A 281 -8.76 -9.70 -1.62
N GLY A 282 -7.73 -10.41 -2.09
CA GLY A 282 -7.79 -11.40 -3.16
C GLY A 282 -6.97 -10.87 -4.33
N GLY A 283 -7.65 -10.58 -5.43
CA GLY A 283 -7.17 -9.72 -6.48
C GLY A 283 -7.28 -8.26 -6.06
N ASP A 284 -8.34 -7.58 -6.50
CA ASP A 284 -8.60 -6.18 -6.15
C ASP A 284 -10.04 -6.02 -5.64
N ALA A 285 -10.24 -5.55 -4.40
CA ALA A 285 -11.58 -5.28 -3.87
C ALA A 285 -12.37 -4.26 -4.72
N TYR A 286 -11.67 -3.47 -5.53
CA TYR A 286 -12.22 -2.53 -6.50
C TYR A 286 -12.72 -3.18 -7.77
N TYR A 287 -12.67 -4.50 -7.88
CA TYR A 287 -13.37 -5.26 -8.91
C TYR A 287 -14.75 -5.74 -8.43
N LEU A 288 -15.00 -5.75 -7.11
CA LEU A 288 -16.30 -6.12 -6.57
C LEU A 288 -17.39 -5.19 -7.11
N THR A 289 -18.60 -5.73 -7.27
CA THR A 289 -19.78 -4.89 -7.53
C THR A 289 -20.10 -4.05 -6.29
N PRO A 290 -20.83 -2.93 -6.45
CA PRO A 290 -21.27 -2.13 -5.30
C PRO A 290 -21.99 -2.96 -4.24
N ASP A 291 -22.89 -3.85 -4.66
CA ASP A 291 -23.67 -4.73 -3.77
C ASP A 291 -22.78 -5.73 -3.01
N GLN A 292 -21.79 -6.31 -3.69
CA GLN A 292 -20.85 -7.24 -3.05
C GLN A 292 -20.00 -6.55 -1.99
N LEU A 293 -19.49 -5.35 -2.29
CA LEU A 293 -18.74 -4.55 -1.33
C LEU A 293 -19.59 -4.19 -0.11
N TYR A 294 -20.83 -3.74 -0.36
CA TYR A 294 -21.76 -3.38 0.68
C TYR A 294 -22.13 -4.57 1.57
N ASP A 295 -22.49 -5.71 0.97
CA ASP A 295 -22.82 -6.97 1.66
C ASP A 295 -21.67 -7.41 2.57
N ILE A 296 -20.44 -7.53 2.02
CA ILE A 296 -19.27 -7.91 2.82
C ILE A 296 -19.06 -6.94 3.99
N GLY A 297 -19.12 -5.64 3.73
CA GLY A 297 -18.91 -4.60 4.73
C GLY A 297 -19.93 -4.67 5.87
N THR A 298 -21.22 -4.74 5.54
CA THR A 298 -22.30 -4.81 6.54
C THR A 298 -22.28 -6.08 7.37
N ARG A 299 -21.94 -7.22 6.77
CA ARG A 299 -21.79 -8.48 7.51
C ARG A 299 -20.64 -8.43 8.52
N LEU A 300 -19.47 -7.90 8.13
CA LEU A 300 -18.37 -7.71 9.08
C LEU A 300 -18.73 -6.71 10.20
N LEU A 301 -19.53 -5.68 9.89
CA LEU A 301 -20.06 -4.77 10.91
C LEU A 301 -21.02 -5.46 11.88
N ALA A 302 -21.78 -6.47 11.43
CA ALA A 302 -22.71 -7.21 12.28
C ALA A 302 -22.02 -8.18 13.26
N ILE A 303 -20.81 -8.66 12.96
CA ILE A 303 -20.10 -9.61 13.82
C ILE A 303 -19.55 -8.89 15.07
N PRO A 304 -19.95 -9.25 16.31
CA PRO A 304 -19.66 -8.44 17.51
C PRO A 304 -18.17 -8.23 17.83
N HIS A 305 -17.34 -9.26 17.67
CA HIS A 305 -15.91 -9.22 17.99
C HIS A 305 -15.06 -8.49 16.93
N ILE A 306 -15.57 -8.29 15.73
CA ILE A 306 -14.85 -7.51 14.69
C ILE A 306 -14.85 -6.04 15.05
N ARG A 307 -13.65 -5.46 15.20
CA ARG A 307 -13.44 -4.05 15.59
C ARG A 307 -12.98 -3.19 14.44
N ARG A 308 -12.32 -3.78 13.46
CA ARG A 308 -11.77 -3.06 12.32
C ARG A 308 -11.71 -3.95 11.08
N PHE A 309 -11.84 -3.34 9.91
CA PHE A 309 -11.55 -4.00 8.65
C PHE A 309 -11.19 -2.99 7.59
N ARG A 310 -10.66 -3.49 6.46
CA ARG A 310 -10.30 -2.64 5.33
C ARG A 310 -10.44 -3.35 4.00
N PHE A 311 -10.83 -2.59 2.99
CA PHE A 311 -10.80 -3.04 1.60
C PHE A 311 -9.43 -2.70 1.00
N ALA A 312 -8.67 -3.71 0.63
CA ALA A 312 -7.39 -3.57 -0.04
C ALA A 312 -7.58 -3.52 -1.55
N THR A 313 -7.05 -2.47 -2.17
CA THR A 313 -7.26 -2.18 -3.58
C THR A 313 -6.11 -1.39 -4.21
N LYS A 314 -5.69 -1.72 -5.43
CA LYS A 314 -4.82 -0.80 -6.22
C LYS A 314 -5.64 0.19 -7.06
N GLY A 315 -6.97 0.04 -7.11
CA GLY A 315 -7.92 0.81 -7.90
C GLY A 315 -7.77 2.33 -7.85
N LEU A 316 -7.51 2.92 -6.68
CA LEU A 316 -7.27 4.38 -6.60
C LEU A 316 -6.00 4.83 -7.35
N ALA A 317 -5.00 3.98 -7.49
CA ALA A 317 -3.78 4.27 -8.28
C ALA A 317 -3.96 3.98 -9.78
N VAL A 318 -4.75 2.97 -10.13
CA VAL A 318 -4.78 2.39 -11.49
C VAL A 318 -6.07 2.62 -12.25
N CYS A 319 -7.15 3.00 -11.57
CA CYS A 319 -8.45 3.31 -12.16
C CYS A 319 -9.23 4.30 -11.27
N PRO A 320 -8.63 5.45 -10.85
CA PRO A 320 -9.27 6.40 -9.93
C PRO A 320 -10.59 6.97 -10.44
N SER A 321 -10.81 6.93 -11.76
CA SER A 321 -12.06 7.32 -12.43
C SER A 321 -13.30 6.68 -11.80
N ARG A 322 -13.25 5.43 -11.33
CA ARG A 322 -14.44 4.79 -10.72
C ARG A 322 -14.92 5.54 -9.47
N ILE A 323 -14.00 6.17 -8.72
CA ILE A 323 -14.39 6.99 -7.57
C ILE A 323 -15.13 8.26 -7.98
N LEU A 324 -14.80 8.80 -9.15
CA LEU A 324 -15.36 10.04 -9.66
C LEU A 324 -16.61 9.81 -10.50
N ASP A 325 -16.77 8.64 -11.10
CA ASP A 325 -17.88 8.28 -11.98
C ASP A 325 -19.22 8.35 -11.24
N PRO A 326 -20.13 9.29 -11.58
CA PRO A 326 -21.43 9.40 -10.93
C PRO A 326 -22.39 8.26 -11.32
N THR A 327 -22.07 7.49 -12.36
CA THR A 327 -22.89 6.37 -12.85
C THR A 327 -22.56 5.04 -12.17
N ASP A 328 -21.49 4.97 -11.38
CA ASP A 328 -21.08 3.79 -10.62
C ASP A 328 -21.25 4.05 -9.10
N SER A 329 -22.01 3.19 -8.42
CA SER A 329 -22.34 3.35 -7.00
C SER A 329 -21.32 2.75 -6.02
N TRP A 330 -20.17 2.24 -6.51
CA TRP A 330 -19.15 1.59 -5.68
C TRP A 330 -18.60 2.52 -4.61
N THR A 331 -18.34 3.77 -4.94
CA THR A 331 -17.86 4.76 -3.96
C THR A 331 -18.92 5.10 -2.93
N SER A 332 -20.18 5.23 -3.34
CA SER A 332 -21.29 5.42 -2.41
C SER A 332 -21.43 4.24 -1.44
N ALA A 333 -21.26 3.00 -1.93
CA ALA A 333 -21.26 1.80 -1.10
C ALA A 333 -20.10 1.80 -0.08
N LEU A 334 -18.87 2.13 -0.50
CA LEU A 334 -17.72 2.25 0.40
C LEU A 334 -17.94 3.32 1.47
N ILE A 335 -18.42 4.50 1.08
CA ILE A 335 -18.73 5.61 1.99
C ILE A 335 -19.82 5.18 2.97
N ALA A 336 -20.87 4.50 2.52
CA ALA A 336 -21.96 4.02 3.36
C ALA A 336 -21.46 3.02 4.43
N VAL A 337 -20.65 2.02 4.04
CA VAL A 337 -20.05 1.06 4.97
C VAL A 337 -19.11 1.78 5.96
N SER A 338 -18.30 2.73 5.48
CA SER A 338 -17.39 3.49 6.33
C SER A 338 -18.14 4.34 7.37
N ASN A 339 -19.20 5.02 6.95
CA ASN A 339 -20.11 5.76 7.82
C ASN A 339 -20.80 4.85 8.84
N ALA A 340 -21.31 3.70 8.41
CA ALA A 340 -21.94 2.73 9.31
C ALA A 340 -20.95 2.22 10.37
N GLY A 341 -19.70 1.92 9.96
CA GLY A 341 -18.63 1.58 10.88
C GLY A 341 -18.37 2.65 11.93
N ARG A 342 -18.23 3.92 11.52
CA ARG A 342 -18.08 5.04 12.46
C ARG A 342 -19.23 5.11 13.47
N LYS A 343 -20.48 4.97 13.03
CA LYS A 343 -21.66 5.01 13.91
C LYS A 343 -21.64 3.93 15.00
N VAL A 344 -21.11 2.75 14.70
CA VAL A 344 -21.02 1.63 15.65
C VAL A 344 -19.65 1.49 16.31
N GLY A 345 -18.77 2.50 16.16
CA GLY A 345 -17.44 2.50 16.79
C GLY A 345 -16.44 1.49 16.18
N LYS A 346 -16.65 1.07 14.93
CA LYS A 346 -15.76 0.15 14.20
C LYS A 346 -14.97 0.89 13.12
N MET A 347 -13.66 0.64 13.05
CA MET A 347 -12.80 1.31 12.06
C MET A 347 -12.90 0.62 10.69
N VAL A 348 -13.34 1.37 9.68
CA VAL A 348 -13.35 0.92 8.28
C VAL A 348 -12.39 1.80 7.48
N ALA A 349 -11.43 1.17 6.80
CA ALA A 349 -10.48 1.88 5.95
C ALA A 349 -10.45 1.32 4.52
N MET A 350 -9.88 2.09 3.60
CA MET A 350 -9.42 1.61 2.31
C MET A 350 -7.89 1.58 2.34
N HIS A 351 -7.31 0.45 1.96
CA HIS A 351 -5.87 0.36 1.73
C HIS A 351 -5.61 0.44 0.23
N THR A 352 -4.75 1.37 -0.19
CA THR A 352 -4.33 1.60 -1.56
C THR A 352 -2.86 1.25 -1.80
N HIS A 353 -2.40 1.29 -3.05
CA HIS A 353 -1.11 0.72 -3.45
C HIS A 353 -0.46 1.57 -4.55
N PHE A 354 0.17 2.68 -4.14
CA PHE A 354 0.95 3.54 -5.04
C PHE A 354 2.43 3.21 -4.82
N ASN A 355 3.18 3.08 -5.91
CA ASN A 355 4.61 2.79 -5.91
C ASN A 355 5.42 3.92 -6.53
N HIS A 356 4.83 4.84 -7.29
CA HIS A 356 5.59 5.92 -7.91
C HIS A 356 4.79 7.23 -7.97
N PRO A 357 5.43 8.42 -7.81
CA PRO A 357 4.76 9.71 -7.95
C PRO A 357 4.01 9.89 -9.27
N SER A 358 4.46 9.27 -10.37
CA SER A 358 3.77 9.35 -11.67
C SER A 358 2.34 8.77 -11.64
N GLU A 359 2.03 7.84 -10.73
CA GLU A 359 0.66 7.34 -10.54
C GLU A 359 -0.28 8.43 -9.93
N MET A 360 0.28 9.52 -9.40
CA MET A 360 -0.46 10.63 -8.77
C MET A 360 -0.91 11.69 -9.78
N THR A 361 -1.79 11.28 -10.68
CA THR A 361 -2.48 12.17 -11.62
C THR A 361 -3.46 13.12 -10.91
N TRP A 362 -3.96 14.13 -11.63
CA TRP A 362 -5.03 14.98 -11.12
C TRP A 362 -6.31 14.16 -10.81
N VAL A 363 -6.56 13.07 -11.55
CA VAL A 363 -7.72 12.19 -11.37
C VAL A 363 -7.61 11.43 -10.05
N SER A 364 -6.46 10.85 -9.73
CA SER A 364 -6.25 10.18 -8.44
C SER A 364 -6.25 11.17 -7.26
N ARG A 365 -5.76 12.39 -7.46
CA ARG A 365 -5.88 13.48 -6.46
C ARG A 365 -7.34 13.84 -6.19
N ALA A 366 -8.14 14.09 -7.23
CA ALA A 366 -9.56 14.39 -7.09
C ALA A 366 -10.33 13.23 -6.44
N ALA A 367 -10.05 11.99 -6.83
CA ALA A 367 -10.64 10.80 -6.22
C ALA A 367 -10.29 10.69 -4.72
N SER A 368 -9.03 10.93 -4.35
CA SER A 368 -8.60 10.93 -2.95
C SER A 368 -9.30 12.03 -2.14
N GLN A 369 -9.42 13.24 -2.70
CA GLN A 369 -10.11 14.35 -2.04
C GLN A 369 -11.60 14.05 -1.82
N LYS A 370 -12.29 13.43 -2.78
CA LYS A 370 -13.68 12.98 -2.61
C LYS A 370 -13.82 11.99 -1.44
N LEU A 371 -12.90 11.04 -1.32
CA LEU A 371 -12.88 10.08 -0.21
C LEU A 371 -12.59 10.75 1.13
N PHE A 372 -11.60 11.64 1.17
CA PHE A 372 -11.22 12.39 2.35
C PHE A 372 -12.36 13.28 2.86
N ALA A 373 -13.03 14.02 1.97
CA ALA A 373 -14.21 14.84 2.30
C ALA A 373 -15.36 14.00 2.85
N ALA A 374 -15.51 12.74 2.41
CA ALA A 374 -16.48 11.80 2.97
C ALA A 374 -15.98 11.10 4.26
N GLY A 375 -14.82 11.50 4.79
CA GLY A 375 -14.19 10.95 5.99
C GLY A 375 -13.63 9.54 5.83
N VAL A 376 -13.53 9.00 4.61
CA VAL A 376 -12.98 7.64 4.40
C VAL A 376 -11.50 7.63 4.74
N VAL A 377 -11.08 6.76 5.66
CA VAL A 377 -9.66 6.60 6.01
C VAL A 377 -8.97 5.84 4.88
N VAL A 378 -7.99 6.46 4.23
CA VAL A 378 -7.20 5.85 3.16
C VAL A 378 -5.74 5.70 3.61
N ARG A 379 -5.17 4.50 3.42
CA ARG A 379 -3.77 4.19 3.75
C ARG A 379 -3.06 3.60 2.55
N ASN A 380 -1.77 3.88 2.37
CA ASN A 380 -0.98 3.36 1.24
C ASN A 380 -0.02 2.23 1.65
N GLN A 381 0.04 1.20 0.82
CA GLN A 381 1.00 0.12 0.89
C GLN A 381 1.83 0.13 -0.39
N SER A 382 3.04 0.70 -0.34
CA SER A 382 4.00 0.66 -1.44
C SER A 382 4.86 -0.59 -1.36
N VAL A 383 5.40 -1.04 -2.48
CA VAL A 383 6.47 -2.05 -2.55
C VAL A 383 7.72 -1.39 -3.11
N LEU A 384 8.86 -1.66 -2.50
CA LEU A 384 10.17 -1.24 -2.95
C LEU A 384 10.58 -2.06 -4.17
N LEU A 385 10.75 -1.38 -5.30
CA LEU A 385 10.96 -1.97 -6.62
C LEU A 385 12.13 -1.27 -7.32
N ARG A 386 13.11 -2.07 -7.78
CA ARG A 386 14.32 -1.60 -8.45
C ARG A 386 14.03 -0.89 -9.78
N GLY A 387 14.56 0.32 -9.92
CA GLY A 387 14.32 1.20 -11.06
C GLY A 387 12.88 1.73 -11.11
N VAL A 388 12.16 1.67 -9.98
CA VAL A 388 10.81 2.25 -9.85
C VAL A 388 10.82 3.26 -8.71
N ASN A 389 11.19 2.86 -7.49
CA ASN A 389 11.12 3.73 -6.31
C ASN A 389 12.22 3.44 -5.27
N ASP A 390 13.31 2.82 -5.71
CA ASP A 390 14.45 2.42 -4.90
C ASP A 390 15.49 3.51 -4.64
N ASP A 391 15.20 4.75 -5.08
CA ASP A 391 16.00 5.93 -4.76
C ASP A 391 15.31 6.88 -3.76
N LEU A 392 16.14 7.63 -3.04
CA LEU A 392 15.69 8.53 -1.97
C LEU A 392 14.77 9.64 -2.48
N GLY A 393 15.05 10.21 -3.65
CA GLY A 393 14.30 11.33 -4.21
C GLY A 393 12.88 10.90 -4.55
N THR A 394 12.76 9.78 -5.26
CA THR A 394 11.48 9.18 -5.65
C THR A 394 10.66 8.74 -4.45
N MET A 395 11.27 8.02 -3.49
CA MET A 395 10.55 7.58 -2.29
C MET A 395 10.08 8.77 -1.43
N LYS A 396 10.90 9.83 -1.27
CA LYS A 396 10.47 11.06 -0.58
C LYS A 396 9.32 11.74 -1.31
N ALA A 397 9.38 11.85 -2.63
CA ALA A 397 8.32 12.43 -3.44
C ALA A 397 7.01 11.62 -3.34
N LEU A 398 7.10 10.28 -3.32
CA LEU A 398 5.97 9.38 -3.14
C LEU A 398 5.31 9.59 -1.77
N ILE A 399 6.09 9.55 -0.68
CA ILE A 399 5.55 9.71 0.67
C ILE A 399 4.90 11.09 0.86
N ARG A 400 5.56 12.16 0.38
CA ARG A 400 4.99 13.52 0.44
C ARG A 400 3.72 13.65 -0.40
N GLY A 401 3.74 13.15 -1.63
CA GLY A 401 2.59 13.20 -2.51
C GLY A 401 1.37 12.44 -1.95
N LEU A 402 1.59 11.30 -1.28
CA LEU A 402 0.55 10.59 -0.55
C LEU A 402 -0.02 11.44 0.60
N ALA A 403 0.86 12.06 1.39
CA ALA A 403 0.45 12.94 2.48
C ALA A 403 -0.39 14.12 1.97
N ASP A 404 0.01 14.76 0.88
CA ASP A 404 -0.72 15.86 0.24
C ASP A 404 -2.07 15.43 -0.34
N MET A 405 -2.22 14.14 -0.68
CA MET A 405 -3.48 13.54 -1.10
C MET A 405 -4.36 13.10 0.07
N ALA A 406 -3.97 13.40 1.32
CA ALA A 406 -4.60 12.91 2.55
C ALA A 406 -4.67 11.38 2.64
N ILE A 407 -3.67 10.70 2.06
CA ILE A 407 -3.48 9.26 2.15
C ILE A 407 -2.36 9.00 3.15
N THR A 408 -2.63 8.26 4.22
CA THR A 408 -1.58 7.90 5.20
C THR A 408 -0.61 6.90 4.59
N PRO A 409 0.69 7.22 4.42
CA PRO A 409 1.69 6.24 4.03
C PRO A 409 1.83 5.21 5.15
N TYR A 410 1.43 3.96 4.89
CA TYR A 410 1.32 2.95 5.94
C TYR A 410 2.50 1.99 5.91
N TYR A 411 2.74 1.34 4.77
CA TYR A 411 3.87 0.45 4.59
C TYR A 411 4.66 0.76 3.33
N VAL A 412 5.98 0.62 3.42
CA VAL A 412 6.86 0.33 2.29
C VAL A 412 7.37 -1.09 2.50
N TYR A 413 6.92 -2.02 1.65
CA TYR A 413 7.36 -3.42 1.68
C TYR A 413 8.69 -3.58 0.96
N GLN A 414 9.61 -4.31 1.57
CA GLN A 414 10.67 -4.97 0.83
C GLN A 414 10.03 -5.89 -0.22
N GLY A 415 10.59 -5.94 -1.43
CA GLY A 415 10.05 -6.79 -2.49
C GLY A 415 10.10 -8.27 -2.10
N ASP A 416 8.91 -8.90 -2.05
CA ASP A 416 8.77 -10.33 -1.78
C ASP A 416 9.43 -11.17 -2.90
N MET A 417 9.75 -12.43 -2.59
CA MET A 417 10.21 -13.40 -3.59
C MET A 417 9.03 -13.83 -4.46
N VAL A 418 8.85 -13.15 -5.59
CA VAL A 418 7.81 -13.43 -6.59
C VAL A 418 8.49 -13.89 -7.88
N ALA A 419 7.95 -14.94 -8.49
CA ALA A 419 8.54 -15.54 -9.68
C ALA A 419 8.54 -14.56 -10.86
N GLY A 420 9.64 -14.52 -11.61
CA GLY A 420 9.79 -13.69 -12.82
C GLY A 420 9.92 -12.19 -12.56
N VAL A 421 10.28 -11.77 -11.33
CA VAL A 421 10.51 -10.35 -10.99
C VAL A 421 11.79 -10.10 -10.19
N GLU A 422 12.77 -10.99 -10.25
CA GLU A 422 14.08 -10.80 -9.60
C GLU A 422 14.78 -9.51 -10.08
N ASP A 423 14.48 -9.04 -11.30
CA ASP A 423 14.92 -7.77 -11.87
C ASP A 423 14.38 -6.52 -11.15
N LEU A 424 13.27 -6.68 -10.42
CA LEU A 424 12.62 -5.63 -9.65
C LEU A 424 12.94 -5.69 -8.15
N ARG A 425 13.58 -6.75 -7.65
CA ARG A 425 13.90 -6.85 -6.23
C ARG A 425 15.12 -6.00 -5.87
N THR A 426 15.26 -5.67 -4.59
CA THR A 426 16.41 -4.94 -4.03
C THR A 426 17.03 -5.75 -2.86
N PRO A 427 18.32 -5.59 -2.55
CA PRO A 427 18.87 -6.13 -1.30
C PRO A 427 18.33 -5.39 -0.08
N LEU A 428 18.26 -6.05 1.07
CA LEU A 428 17.76 -5.50 2.34
C LEU A 428 18.45 -4.19 2.73
N ARG A 429 19.74 -4.02 2.42
CA ARG A 429 20.44 -2.75 2.68
C ARG A 429 19.72 -1.54 2.08
N THR A 430 19.08 -1.69 0.92
CA THR A 430 18.40 -0.60 0.21
C THR A 430 17.26 -0.03 1.05
N ILE A 431 16.40 -0.90 1.60
CA ILE A 431 15.27 -0.45 2.40
C ILE A 431 15.73 0.17 3.72
N LEU A 432 16.80 -0.35 4.33
CA LEU A 432 17.40 0.18 5.56
C LEU A 432 18.00 1.58 5.35
N GLU A 433 18.74 1.77 4.26
CA GLU A 433 19.34 3.04 3.89
C GLU A 433 18.28 4.10 3.57
N LEU A 434 17.22 3.72 2.84
CA LEU A 434 16.10 4.62 2.54
C LEU A 434 15.36 5.04 3.83
N GLU A 435 15.01 4.08 4.69
CA GLU A 435 14.33 4.36 5.95
C GLU A 435 15.15 5.35 6.80
N SER A 436 16.46 5.09 6.96
CA SER A 436 17.36 5.93 7.74
C SER A 436 17.40 7.37 7.23
N GLN A 437 17.47 7.57 5.90
CA GLN A 437 17.55 8.90 5.28
C GLN A 437 16.20 9.63 5.17
N ILE A 438 15.09 8.89 5.26
CA ILE A 438 13.73 9.46 5.24
C ILE A 438 13.28 9.85 6.65
N ARG A 439 13.64 9.07 7.66
CA ARG A 439 13.24 9.31 9.05
C ARG A 439 13.73 10.68 9.51
N GLY A 440 12.82 11.51 10.01
CA GLY A 440 13.08 12.89 10.41
C GLY A 440 12.96 13.93 9.29
N SER A 441 12.86 13.53 8.02
CA SER A 441 12.70 14.46 6.88
C SER A 441 11.24 14.71 6.44
N ILE A 442 10.30 13.98 7.04
CA ILE A 442 8.86 14.03 6.79
C ILE A 442 8.15 14.03 8.15
N ALA A 443 6.95 14.60 8.23
CA ALA A 443 6.12 14.56 9.44
C ALA A 443 5.98 13.12 9.95
N GLY A 444 6.24 12.91 11.24
CA GLY A 444 6.33 11.56 11.82
C GLY A 444 5.08 10.71 11.63
N PHE A 445 3.89 11.32 11.73
CA PHE A 445 2.60 10.62 11.53
C PHE A 445 2.30 10.27 10.06
N MET A 446 3.09 10.78 9.11
CA MET A 446 3.05 10.45 7.68
C MET A 446 4.28 9.66 7.22
N THR A 447 5.15 9.24 8.14
CA THR A 447 6.29 8.39 7.79
C THR A 447 5.84 6.92 7.84
N PRO A 448 5.93 6.16 6.72
CA PRO A 448 5.49 4.77 6.71
C PRO A 448 6.42 3.89 7.53
N GLN A 449 5.93 2.69 7.87
CA GLN A 449 6.79 1.62 8.37
C GLN A 449 7.45 0.91 7.18
N PHE A 450 8.77 0.74 7.24
CA PHE A 450 9.53 -0.04 6.27
C PHE A 450 9.60 -1.48 6.76
N VAL A 451 9.04 -2.41 5.98
CA VAL A 451 8.77 -3.77 6.46
C VAL A 451 9.21 -4.84 5.48
N VAL A 452 9.55 -6.02 6.02
CA VAL A 452 9.75 -7.26 5.27
C VAL A 452 8.61 -8.20 5.65
N ASP A 453 7.90 -8.77 4.67
CA ASP A 453 6.99 -9.89 4.94
C ASP A 453 7.83 -11.18 4.87
N LEU A 454 7.94 -11.87 5.99
CA LEU A 454 8.87 -12.98 6.11
C LEU A 454 8.36 -14.21 5.34
N PRO A 455 9.20 -14.81 4.45
CA PRO A 455 8.86 -16.03 3.73
C PRO A 455 8.41 -17.16 4.66
N GLY A 456 7.55 -18.07 4.18
CA GLY A 456 7.04 -19.20 4.97
C GLY A 456 6.04 -18.82 6.08
N GLY A 457 5.57 -17.57 6.05
CA GLY A 457 4.49 -17.10 6.90
C GLY A 457 4.93 -16.58 8.26
N GLY A 458 6.14 -16.05 8.38
CA GLY A 458 6.60 -15.34 9.60
C GLY A 458 5.94 -13.98 9.81
N GLY A 459 5.28 -13.47 8.76
CA GLY A 459 4.54 -12.22 8.81
C GLY A 459 5.42 -10.97 8.72
N LYS A 460 4.80 -9.81 8.90
CA LYS A 460 5.40 -8.51 8.64
C LYS A 460 6.26 -8.07 9.82
N ARG A 461 7.53 -7.77 9.55
CA ARG A 461 8.50 -7.25 10.51
C ARG A 461 9.06 -5.93 10.02
N LEU A 462 9.40 -5.03 10.94
CA LEU A 462 10.20 -3.85 10.58
C LEU A 462 11.52 -4.34 9.96
N ALA A 463 11.91 -3.76 8.84
CA ALA A 463 13.13 -4.14 8.15
C ALA A 463 14.34 -4.02 9.09
N ALA A 464 14.41 -2.94 9.88
CA ALA A 464 15.44 -2.71 10.89
C ALA A 464 15.42 -3.67 12.10
N SER A 465 14.47 -4.62 12.19
CA SER A 465 14.38 -5.58 13.29
C SER A 465 15.06 -6.93 13.03
N PHE A 466 15.89 -7.02 11.98
CA PHE A 466 16.72 -8.19 11.71
C PHE A 466 17.65 -8.52 12.90
N GLN A 467 17.90 -9.80 13.13
CA GLN A 467 18.82 -10.31 14.16
C GLN A 467 20.25 -10.39 13.63
N SER A 468 20.41 -10.79 12.37
CA SER A 468 21.67 -10.75 11.64
C SER A 468 21.41 -10.49 10.16
N TYR A 469 22.36 -9.85 9.51
CA TYR A 469 22.37 -9.64 8.06
C TYR A 469 23.81 -9.79 7.57
N ASP A 470 24.03 -10.78 6.70
CA ASP A 470 25.31 -11.00 6.04
C ASP A 470 25.20 -10.50 4.59
N SER A 471 25.81 -9.35 4.31
CA SER A 471 25.79 -8.73 2.98
C SER A 471 26.62 -9.47 1.93
N LYS A 472 27.46 -10.44 2.33
CA LYS A 472 28.21 -11.28 1.37
C LYS A 472 27.35 -12.42 0.85
N THR A 473 26.57 -13.04 1.73
CA THR A 473 25.66 -14.14 1.35
C THR A 473 24.25 -13.66 1.01
N GLY A 474 23.91 -12.42 1.36
CA GLY A 474 22.58 -11.86 1.16
C GLY A 474 21.54 -12.36 2.16
N VAL A 475 21.94 -13.07 3.21
CA VAL A 475 21.00 -13.70 4.14
C VAL A 475 20.75 -12.80 5.33
N SER A 476 19.48 -12.49 5.55
CA SER A 476 19.01 -11.78 6.75
C SER A 476 18.08 -12.67 7.57
N ARG A 477 18.22 -12.61 8.89
CA ARG A 477 17.49 -13.46 9.83
C ARG A 477 16.58 -12.64 10.72
N PHE A 478 15.36 -13.12 10.92
CA PHE A 478 14.34 -12.47 11.73
C PHE A 478 13.69 -13.46 12.67
N VAL A 479 13.13 -12.95 13.77
CA VAL A 479 12.25 -13.69 14.68
C VAL A 479 10.86 -13.06 14.66
N ALA A 480 9.82 -13.90 14.77
CA ALA A 480 8.43 -13.47 14.78
C ALA A 480 7.70 -13.94 16.05
N PRO A 481 7.90 -13.29 17.21
CA PRO A 481 7.36 -13.74 18.50
C PRO A 481 5.86 -14.01 18.53
N ALA A 482 5.08 -13.23 17.79
CA ALA A 482 3.62 -13.30 17.76
C ALA A 482 3.06 -14.34 16.78
N VAL A 483 3.92 -15.00 15.99
CA VAL A 483 3.52 -15.94 14.93
C VAL A 483 4.24 -17.27 15.19
N LYS A 484 3.49 -18.38 15.24
CA LYS A 484 4.02 -19.75 15.41
C LYS A 484 4.95 -19.95 16.65
N GLY A 485 4.66 -19.28 17.77
CA GLY A 485 5.35 -19.54 19.05
C GLY A 485 6.70 -18.86 19.25
N GLY A 486 7.17 -18.05 18.30
CA GLY A 486 8.22 -17.05 18.52
C GLY A 486 9.67 -17.52 18.53
N GLU A 487 9.92 -18.83 18.52
CA GLU A 487 11.26 -19.41 18.46
C GLU A 487 11.74 -19.64 17.01
N THR A 488 10.84 -19.56 16.03
CA THR A 488 11.19 -19.77 14.62
C THR A 488 12.01 -18.61 14.07
N VAL A 489 13.18 -18.94 13.53
CA VAL A 489 14.01 -18.02 12.74
C VAL A 489 13.58 -18.10 11.29
N TYR A 490 13.31 -16.95 10.69
CA TYR A 490 12.95 -16.80 9.29
C TYR A 490 14.10 -16.14 8.53
N GLU A 491 14.34 -16.58 7.31
CA GLU A 491 15.36 -16.03 6.41
C GLU A 491 14.70 -15.22 5.29
N TYR A 492 15.26 -14.04 5.00
CA TYR A 492 15.04 -13.33 3.76
C TYR A 492 16.36 -13.29 3.00
N HIS A 493 16.31 -13.63 1.71
CA HIS A 493 17.47 -13.72 0.84
C HIS A 493 17.48 -12.56 -0.13
N ASP A 494 18.56 -11.79 -0.18
CA ASP A 494 18.76 -10.74 -1.18
C ASP A 494 18.86 -11.32 -2.60
N PRO A 495 18.62 -10.51 -3.64
CA PRO A 495 18.77 -10.96 -5.01
C PRO A 495 20.21 -11.34 -5.35
N GLU A 496 20.41 -12.45 -6.06
CA GLU A 496 21.77 -12.99 -6.35
C GLU A 496 22.65 -11.98 -7.10
N TRP A 497 22.05 -11.21 -8.02
CA TRP A 497 22.77 -10.18 -8.79
C TRP A 497 23.36 -9.07 -7.93
N SER A 498 22.85 -8.88 -6.71
CA SER A 498 23.28 -7.82 -5.78
C SER A 498 24.45 -8.23 -4.87
N LEU A 499 24.81 -9.53 -4.88
CA LEU A 499 25.85 -10.09 -4.04
C LEU A 499 27.24 -9.89 -4.64
N PRO A 500 28.30 -9.84 -3.81
CA PRO A 500 29.67 -9.88 -4.31
C PRO A 500 29.89 -11.11 -5.19
N LYS A 501 30.53 -10.93 -6.36
CA LYS A 501 30.92 -12.08 -7.20
C LYS A 501 31.88 -12.94 -6.38
N ALA A 502 31.57 -14.23 -6.21
CA ALA A 502 32.44 -15.16 -5.50
C ALA A 502 33.82 -15.20 -6.17
N GLU A 503 34.89 -14.99 -5.40
CA GLU A 503 36.25 -15.24 -5.86
C GLU A 503 36.37 -16.71 -6.24
N GLY A 504 36.52 -17.03 -7.53
CA GLY A 504 36.86 -18.38 -7.99
C GLY A 504 35.79 -19.22 -8.69
N ARG A 505 34.63 -18.67 -9.10
CA ARG A 505 33.83 -19.30 -10.18
C ARG A 505 34.03 -18.54 -11.48
N GLY A 506 34.64 -19.21 -12.46
CA GLY A 506 35.16 -18.67 -13.71
C GLY A 506 34.20 -17.76 -14.47
N ALA A 507 34.82 -16.79 -15.13
CA ALA A 507 34.22 -15.75 -15.94
C ALA A 507 33.21 -16.26 -16.97
N ALA A 508 32.00 -15.70 -16.93
CA ALA A 508 31.20 -15.40 -18.14
C ALA A 508 30.00 -14.48 -17.84
N ILE A 509 30.11 -13.45 -16.99
CA ILE A 509 29.17 -12.30 -17.05
C ILE A 509 29.96 -11.03 -16.80
N THR A 510 30.13 -10.28 -17.90
CA THR A 510 30.85 -9.02 -18.05
C THR A 510 30.53 -8.04 -16.92
N GLN A 511 31.58 -7.46 -16.34
CA GLN A 511 31.49 -6.35 -15.40
C GLN A 511 30.99 -5.10 -16.13
N ALA A 512 29.98 -4.45 -15.57
CA ALA A 512 29.66 -3.04 -15.79
C ALA A 512 29.28 -2.48 -14.42
N LEU A 513 30.09 -1.53 -13.94
CA LEU A 513 29.70 -0.56 -12.90
C LEU A 513 29.18 0.69 -13.62
#